data_AF-A0AAE1I3Z3-F1
#
_entry.id   AF-A0AAE1I3Z3-F1
#
_cell.length_a   1.000
_cell.length_b   1.000
_cell.length_c   1.000
_cell.angle_alpha   90.00
_cell.angle_beta   90.00
_cell.angle_gamma   90.00
#
_symmetry.space_group_name_H-M   'P 1'
#
loop_
_entity.id
_entity.type
_entity.pdbx_description
1 polymer ?
#
loop_
_entity_poly.entity_id
_entity_poly.type
_entity_poly.pdbx_seq_one_letter_code
_entity_poly.pdbx_strand_id
1 'polypeptide(L)'
;MMATIFKSASIPTTKHSYKERLNVEDDKDIENHVFCCRCNAHLGIKHKKISSMYCETCNKNVTVKISSNCFVSLSITSQLQTFLKDDYFVSNLLKHRFERSSQPGMYSDIYDGKVYKSFSAEGGILSSPFNFSFTFFTDGVAYGKSSNKTIWPIYLTVNEIPYHERSKYFILAGVYAGPKDPSELNFMKPFVDALNALSSTGIKWIYNGEEVTSIVIPICCVVDSVARCQLLNYHNYAGRYGCTFCYKMTEYVTKTGSRYPLIADETPEPRTRESYKEDLQGLCWQRNLINRAHRRVKGACNLTFLNHFSMFDSLVVDYMHCMLLGIVKKHTELILEERKMWLHESDDNIGVKSVTDLIDERISSLQSSTAVVRELRPITDHSLWRASEWRLWALFYFVPCLKGLLKDKHIAHFAVFSKALGLLLQKTVTDADIKSAHKLLPAGGNSPGGAETRLRGARRGPTRSGDATFEIINITNTAQLPFSLHLG
;
A
#
# COMPACT_ATOMS: atom_id res chain seq x y z
N MET A 1 9.16 10.13 0.63
CA MET A 1 9.83 9.04 1.35
C MET A 1 11.18 9.45 1.92
N MET A 2 12.25 9.65 1.12
CA MET A 2 13.58 10.03 1.65
C MET A 2 13.57 11.34 2.46
N ALA A 3 12.80 12.35 2.06
CA ALA A 3 12.65 13.60 2.83
C ALA A 3 11.99 13.40 4.20
N THR A 4 11.09 12.41 4.34
CA THR A 4 10.54 12.01 5.65
C THR A 4 11.58 11.25 6.45
N ILE A 5 12.28 10.33 5.77
CA ILE A 5 13.29 9.50 6.42
C ILE A 5 14.38 10.35 7.05
N PHE A 6 14.80 11.41 6.37
CA PHE A 6 15.90 12.25 6.83
C PHE A 6 15.47 13.56 7.49
N LYS A 7 14.15 13.79 7.64
CA LYS A 7 13.56 15.05 8.15
C LYS A 7 14.16 16.32 7.52
N SER A 8 14.69 16.23 6.29
CA SER A 8 15.29 17.35 5.54
C SER A 8 15.33 17.08 4.03
N ALA A 9 15.46 18.15 3.23
CA ALA A 9 15.69 18.09 1.78
C ALA A 9 17.09 17.54 1.43
N SER A 10 18.05 17.76 2.32
CA SER A 10 19.44 17.32 2.14
C SER A 10 19.63 15.91 2.67
N ILE A 11 20.16 15.05 1.81
CA ILE A 11 20.61 13.72 2.17
C ILE A 11 21.87 13.88 3.06
N PRO A 12 21.97 13.18 4.20
CA PRO A 12 23.16 13.28 5.05
C PRO A 12 24.43 12.92 4.28
N THR A 13 25.51 13.66 4.48
CA THR A 13 26.77 13.47 3.75
C THR A 13 27.78 12.58 4.47
N THR A 14 27.52 12.22 5.74
CA THR A 14 28.44 11.43 6.56
C THR A 14 27.76 10.19 7.16
N LYS A 15 28.51 9.10 7.33
CA LYS A 15 27.99 7.87 7.95
C LYS A 15 27.44 8.12 9.36
N HIS A 16 28.07 9.02 10.14
CA HIS A 16 27.61 9.39 11.47
C HIS A 16 26.24 10.07 11.43
N SER A 17 26.05 11.05 10.54
CA SER A 17 24.77 11.76 10.43
C SER A 17 23.63 10.89 9.88
N TYR A 18 23.94 9.82 9.12
CA TYR A 18 22.95 8.79 8.79
C TYR A 18 22.50 8.00 10.01
N LYS A 19 23.46 7.53 10.82
CA LYS A 19 23.19 6.74 12.03
C LYS A 19 22.32 7.49 13.03
N GLU A 20 22.69 8.73 13.30
CA GLU A 20 21.97 9.64 14.20
C GLU A 20 20.53 9.85 13.73
N ARG A 21 20.31 10.12 12.43
CA ARG A 21 18.96 10.35 11.89
C ARG A 21 18.10 9.09 11.79
N LEU A 22 18.72 7.93 11.69
CA LEU A 22 18.04 6.64 11.66
C LEU A 22 17.84 6.05 13.06
N ASN A 23 18.27 6.73 14.13
CA ASN A 23 18.22 6.25 15.52
C ASN A 23 18.92 4.89 15.70
N VAL A 24 20.10 4.78 15.09
CA VAL A 24 20.94 3.58 15.11
C VAL A 24 22.27 3.97 15.74
N GLU A 25 22.45 3.67 17.03
CA GLU A 25 23.57 4.15 17.84
C GLU A 25 24.89 3.39 17.49
N ASP A 26 24.83 2.10 17.17
CA ASP A 26 26.01 1.24 17.05
C ASP A 26 26.17 0.63 15.63
N ASP A 27 27.42 0.32 15.22
CA ASP A 27 27.70 -0.44 13.98
C ASP A 27 27.08 -1.86 14.02
N LYS A 28 26.82 -2.42 15.22
CA LYS A 28 26.14 -3.72 15.39
C LYS A 28 24.65 -3.69 15.03
N ASP A 29 24.03 -2.51 15.02
CA ASP A 29 22.62 -2.34 14.70
C ASP A 29 22.36 -2.30 13.19
N ILE A 30 23.40 -2.49 12.38
CA ILE A 30 23.36 -2.48 10.91
C ILE A 30 23.96 -3.78 10.39
N GLU A 31 23.14 -4.64 9.79
CA GLU A 31 23.61 -5.88 9.19
C GLU A 31 23.61 -5.79 7.67
N ASN A 32 24.69 -6.28 7.06
CA ASN A 32 24.83 -6.32 5.61
C ASN A 32 24.59 -7.75 5.13
N HIS A 33 23.39 -8.01 4.61
CA HIS A 33 23.01 -9.33 4.13
C HIS A 33 23.48 -9.53 2.69
N VAL A 34 24.16 -10.65 2.43
CA VAL A 34 24.71 -10.98 1.13
C VAL A 34 23.86 -12.04 0.46
N PHE A 35 23.67 -11.95 -0.85
CA PHE A 35 23.00 -12.98 -1.64
C PHE A 35 23.81 -13.40 -2.86
N CYS A 36 23.53 -14.60 -3.37
CA CYS A 36 24.19 -15.14 -4.56
C CYS A 36 23.69 -14.44 -5.83
N CYS A 37 24.60 -13.91 -6.66
CA CYS A 37 24.24 -13.25 -7.91
C CYS A 37 23.61 -14.17 -8.98
N ARG A 38 23.67 -15.50 -8.78
CA ARG A 38 23.19 -16.49 -9.77
C ARG A 38 21.84 -17.06 -9.39
N CYS A 39 21.68 -17.54 -8.16
CA CYS A 39 20.45 -18.18 -7.68
C CYS A 39 19.66 -17.33 -6.68
N ASN A 40 20.17 -16.14 -6.32
CA ASN A 40 19.62 -15.25 -5.30
C ASN A 40 19.57 -15.82 -3.88
N ALA A 41 20.09 -17.01 -3.59
CA ALA A 41 20.10 -17.54 -2.22
C ALA A 41 20.79 -16.58 -1.24
N HIS A 42 20.22 -16.40 -0.04
CA HIS A 42 20.86 -15.68 1.06
C HIS A 42 22.11 -16.44 1.52
N LEU A 43 23.26 -15.77 1.55
CA LEU A 43 24.56 -16.37 1.87
C LEU A 43 25.02 -16.09 3.31
N GLY A 44 24.29 -15.22 4.03
CA GLY A 44 24.63 -14.81 5.38
C GLY A 44 24.88 -13.31 5.53
N ILE A 45 25.43 -12.93 6.69
CA ILE A 45 25.74 -11.55 7.05
C ILE A 45 27.24 -11.31 6.81
N LYS A 46 27.57 -10.20 6.16
CA LYS A 46 28.96 -9.81 5.93
C LYS A 46 29.57 -9.27 7.21
N HIS A 47 30.40 -10.08 7.87
CA HIS A 47 31.36 -9.60 8.85
C HIS A 47 32.59 -9.02 8.13
N LYS A 48 33.21 -7.96 8.69
CA LYS A 48 34.32 -7.22 8.03
C LYS A 48 35.44 -8.18 7.57
N LYS A 49 35.99 -7.94 6.37
CA LYS A 49 37.04 -8.69 5.62
C LYS A 49 36.63 -9.93 4.80
N ILE A 50 35.36 -10.32 4.72
CA ILE A 50 34.96 -11.45 3.84
C ILE A 50 34.87 -10.99 2.37
N SER A 51 35.72 -11.57 1.50
CA SER A 51 35.79 -11.29 0.05
C SER A 51 35.01 -12.31 -0.80
N SER A 52 34.74 -13.50 -0.28
CA SER A 52 33.96 -14.55 -0.93
C SER A 52 33.11 -15.32 0.07
N MET A 53 31.92 -15.77 -0.36
CA MET A 53 31.05 -16.66 0.40
C MET A 53 30.66 -17.85 -0.48
N TYR A 54 30.61 -19.04 0.10
CA TYR A 54 30.22 -20.24 -0.63
C TYR A 54 28.68 -20.30 -0.75
N CYS A 55 28.19 -20.51 -1.97
CA CYS A 55 26.77 -20.72 -2.23
C CYS A 55 26.51 -22.21 -2.37
N GLU A 56 25.80 -22.80 -1.41
CA GLU A 56 25.41 -24.21 -1.43
C GLU A 56 24.55 -24.55 -2.64
N THR A 57 23.57 -23.70 -2.97
CA THR A 57 22.67 -23.91 -4.11
C THR A 57 23.39 -23.93 -5.47
N CYS A 58 24.45 -23.14 -5.63
CA CYS A 58 25.23 -23.09 -6.88
C CYS A 58 26.48 -23.96 -6.85
N ASN A 59 26.83 -24.54 -5.69
CA ASN A 59 28.09 -25.21 -5.43
C ASN A 59 29.31 -24.38 -5.89
N LYS A 60 29.30 -23.06 -5.63
CA LYS A 60 30.33 -22.12 -6.10
C LYS A 60 30.58 -21.01 -5.10
N ASN A 61 31.83 -20.55 -5.03
CA ASN A 61 32.19 -19.33 -4.31
C ASN A 61 31.70 -18.09 -5.06
N VAL A 62 30.98 -17.23 -4.36
CA VAL A 62 30.47 -15.95 -4.86
C VAL A 62 31.34 -14.84 -4.29
N THR A 63 31.91 -14.02 -5.17
CA THR A 63 32.66 -12.83 -4.75
C THR A 63 31.72 -11.77 -4.19
N VAL A 64 32.00 -11.30 -2.97
CA VAL A 64 31.15 -10.35 -2.25
C VAL A 64 31.66 -8.92 -2.45
N LYS A 65 31.10 -8.21 -3.45
CA LYS A 65 31.29 -6.76 -3.58
C LYS A 65 30.10 -6.03 -2.94
N ILE A 66 30.38 -4.99 -2.14
CA ILE A 66 29.37 -4.17 -1.44
C ILE A 66 28.34 -3.58 -2.42
N SER A 67 28.76 -3.31 -3.65
CA SER A 67 27.92 -2.61 -4.62
C SER A 67 27.03 -3.50 -5.48
N SER A 68 27.11 -4.84 -5.37
CA SER A 68 26.47 -5.71 -6.37
C SER A 68 25.45 -6.71 -5.84
N ASN A 69 25.55 -7.23 -4.61
CA ASN A 69 24.61 -8.24 -4.10
C ASN A 69 24.38 -8.17 -2.58
N CYS A 70 24.03 -7.01 -2.04
CA CYS A 70 23.65 -6.90 -0.64
C CYS A 70 22.45 -5.99 -0.40
N PHE A 71 21.77 -6.22 0.71
CA PHE A 71 20.89 -5.26 1.33
C PHE A 71 21.31 -5.03 2.77
N VAL A 72 20.85 -3.92 3.32
CA VAL A 72 21.09 -3.53 4.70
C VAL A 72 19.82 -3.77 5.49
N SER A 73 19.92 -4.41 6.65
CA SER A 73 18.88 -4.36 7.67
C SER A 73 19.34 -3.46 8.81
N LEU A 74 18.38 -2.84 9.49
CA LEU A 74 18.65 -2.02 10.66
C LEU A 74 17.82 -2.53 11.83
N SER A 75 18.39 -2.49 13.04
CA SER A 75 17.75 -2.96 14.25
C SER A 75 16.46 -2.18 14.52
N ILE A 76 15.31 -2.86 14.40
CA ILE A 76 14.00 -2.34 14.79
C ILE A 76 13.98 -2.08 16.30
N THR A 77 14.61 -2.98 17.07
CA THR A 77 14.70 -2.90 18.53
C THR A 77 15.39 -1.61 18.97
N SER A 78 16.57 -1.30 18.42
CA SER A 78 17.36 -0.14 18.83
C SER A 78 16.65 1.18 18.48
N GLN A 79 15.99 1.23 17.32
CA GLN A 79 15.17 2.37 16.92
C GLN A 79 13.97 2.58 17.85
N LEU A 80 13.24 1.51 18.18
CA LEU A 80 12.09 1.59 19.08
C LEU A 80 12.53 1.92 20.52
N GLN A 81 13.64 1.37 21.01
CA GLN A 81 14.22 1.75 22.30
C GLN A 81 14.58 3.24 22.36
N THR A 82 15.05 3.81 21.25
CA THR A 82 15.29 5.26 21.18
C THR A 82 14.00 6.06 21.33
N PHE A 83 12.90 5.62 20.72
CA PHE A 83 11.59 6.26 20.92
C PHE A 83 11.07 6.11 22.34
N LEU A 84 11.33 4.98 22.99
CA LEU A 84 10.91 4.72 24.37
C LEU A 84 11.74 5.49 25.41
N LYS A 85 12.84 6.14 25.01
CA LYS A 85 13.57 7.12 25.83
C LYS A 85 12.99 8.54 25.72
N ASP A 86 12.09 8.81 24.76
CA ASP A 86 11.46 10.11 24.56
C ASP A 86 10.23 10.26 25.47
N ASP A 87 10.35 11.13 26.48
CA ASP A 87 9.28 11.40 27.45
C ASP A 87 7.98 11.86 26.79
N TYR A 88 8.05 12.60 25.68
CA TYR A 88 6.86 13.04 24.95
C TYR A 88 6.17 11.86 24.28
N PHE A 89 6.95 10.97 23.65
CA PHE A 89 6.45 9.74 23.03
C PHE A 89 5.74 8.86 24.08
N VAL A 90 6.40 8.62 25.20
CA VAL A 90 5.91 7.73 26.26
C VAL A 90 4.71 8.32 27.00
N SER A 91 4.78 9.59 27.41
CA SER A 91 3.80 10.19 28.30
C SER A 91 2.53 10.68 27.60
N ASN A 92 2.64 11.10 26.33
CA ASN A 92 1.53 11.69 25.58
C ASN A 92 1.07 10.79 24.43
N LEU A 93 1.99 10.28 23.61
CA LEU A 93 1.59 9.59 22.37
C LEU A 93 1.05 8.19 22.65
N LEU A 94 1.67 7.42 23.56
CA LEU A 94 1.24 6.05 23.85
C LEU A 94 -0.12 5.94 24.57
N LYS A 95 -0.54 7.00 25.27
CA LYS A 95 -1.85 7.02 25.96
C LYS A 95 -3.01 7.31 25.01
N HIS A 96 -2.73 7.84 23.82
CA HIS A 96 -3.73 8.29 22.86
C HIS A 96 -4.83 7.25 22.57
N ARG A 97 -4.45 5.97 22.42
CA ARG A 97 -5.41 4.90 22.11
C ARG A 97 -6.44 4.67 23.24
N PHE A 98 -6.12 5.00 24.49
CA PHE A 98 -6.99 4.81 25.65
C PHE A 98 -7.86 6.04 25.94
N GLU A 99 -7.42 7.22 25.48
CA GLU A 99 -8.11 8.49 25.70
C GLU A 99 -9.12 8.82 24.59
N ARG A 100 -9.11 8.05 23.50
CA ARG A 100 -10.00 8.31 22.36
C ARG A 100 -11.46 7.95 22.68
N SER A 101 -12.37 8.78 22.22
CA SER A 101 -13.78 8.40 22.11
C SER A 101 -13.95 7.41 20.95
N SER A 102 -14.34 6.18 21.27
CA SER A 102 -14.75 5.17 20.27
C SER A 102 -16.25 4.93 20.39
N GLN A 103 -16.91 4.78 19.25
CA GLN A 103 -18.33 4.46 19.16
C GLN A 103 -18.52 3.30 18.17
N PRO A 104 -19.41 2.34 18.44
CA PRO A 104 -19.73 1.28 17.49
C PRO A 104 -20.14 1.84 16.13
N GLY A 105 -19.61 1.26 15.06
CA GLY A 105 -19.89 1.68 13.68
C GLY A 105 -19.22 2.98 13.24
N MET A 106 -18.29 3.53 14.03
CA MET A 106 -17.44 4.68 13.66
C MET A 106 -15.97 4.24 13.52
N TYR A 107 -15.34 4.63 12.42
CA TYR A 107 -13.96 4.28 12.06
C TYR A 107 -13.15 5.56 11.85
N SER A 108 -12.25 5.85 12.79
CA SER A 108 -11.35 7.02 12.71
C SER A 108 -9.88 6.64 12.67
N ASP A 109 -9.53 5.43 13.12
CA ASP A 109 -8.16 4.94 13.13
C ASP A 109 -8.11 3.40 13.06
N ILE A 110 -6.91 2.84 12.93
CA ILE A 110 -6.64 1.41 12.83
C ILE A 110 -7.18 0.62 14.03
N TYR A 111 -7.32 1.26 15.19
CA TYR A 111 -7.92 0.67 16.40
C TYR A 111 -9.37 0.23 16.20
N ASP A 112 -10.10 0.85 15.26
CA ASP A 112 -11.50 0.54 15.00
C ASP A 112 -11.67 -0.72 14.15
N GLY A 113 -10.59 -1.18 13.49
CA GLY A 113 -10.59 -2.37 12.65
C GLY A 113 -10.73 -3.67 13.45
N LYS A 114 -11.37 -4.67 12.85
CA LYS A 114 -11.60 -5.99 13.47
C LYS A 114 -10.32 -6.65 13.94
N VAL A 115 -9.25 -6.59 13.14
CA VAL A 115 -7.94 -7.18 13.47
C VAL A 115 -7.37 -6.57 14.75
N TYR A 116 -7.33 -5.23 14.87
CA TYR A 116 -6.81 -4.58 16.09
C TYR A 116 -7.65 -4.96 17.31
N LYS A 117 -8.98 -4.85 17.20
CA LYS A 117 -9.91 -5.19 18.28
C LYS A 117 -9.75 -6.62 18.78
N SER A 118 -9.44 -7.57 17.89
CA SER A 118 -9.17 -8.96 18.25
C SER A 118 -7.95 -9.11 19.16
N PHE A 119 -6.91 -8.28 18.97
CA PHE A 119 -5.72 -8.30 19.80
C PHE A 119 -5.83 -7.43 21.05
N SER A 120 -6.71 -6.43 21.06
CA SER A 120 -6.91 -5.53 22.21
C SER A 120 -8.05 -5.95 23.14
N ALA A 121 -8.80 -7.01 22.80
CA ALA A 121 -9.80 -7.61 23.68
C ALA A 121 -9.18 -8.10 25.00
N GLU A 122 -10.02 -8.35 26.00
CA GLU A 122 -9.58 -8.83 27.32
C GLU A 122 -8.68 -10.08 27.20
N GLY A 123 -7.49 -10.03 27.82
CA GLY A 123 -6.48 -11.08 27.72
C GLY A 123 -5.68 -11.10 26.42
N GLY A 124 -5.99 -10.24 25.44
CA GLY A 124 -5.25 -10.10 24.19
C GLY A 124 -3.92 -9.36 24.34
N ILE A 125 -3.01 -9.53 23.37
CA ILE A 125 -1.65 -8.95 23.41
C ILE A 125 -1.68 -7.42 23.55
N LEU A 126 -2.58 -6.74 22.83
CA LEU A 126 -2.70 -5.28 22.84
C LEU A 126 -3.63 -4.76 23.94
N SER A 127 -4.12 -5.63 24.84
CA SER A 127 -4.81 -5.17 26.06
C SER A 127 -3.84 -4.51 27.05
N SER A 128 -2.56 -4.90 27.01
CA SER A 128 -1.51 -4.26 27.80
C SER A 128 -1.21 -2.85 27.28
N PRO A 129 -1.16 -1.84 28.17
CA PRO A 129 -0.84 -0.46 27.77
C PRO A 129 0.57 -0.28 27.22
N PHE A 130 1.47 -1.24 27.49
CA PHE A 130 2.86 -1.20 27.07
C PHE A 130 3.14 -1.99 25.78
N ASN A 131 2.18 -2.74 25.26
CA ASN A 131 2.37 -3.50 24.02
C ASN A 131 1.97 -2.69 22.79
N PHE A 132 2.69 -2.90 21.69
CA PHE A 132 2.57 -2.10 20.47
C PHE A 132 2.22 -2.95 19.27
N SER A 133 1.66 -2.31 18.26
CA SER A 133 1.44 -2.89 16.96
C SER A 133 2.03 -2.03 15.85
N PHE A 134 2.36 -2.68 14.74
CA PHE A 134 2.97 -2.02 13.59
C PHE A 134 2.12 -2.14 12.33
N THR A 135 2.14 -1.05 11.57
CA THR A 135 1.88 -1.07 10.13
C THR A 135 3.21 -0.98 9.40
N PHE A 136 3.47 -1.88 8.46
CA PHE A 136 4.69 -1.86 7.66
C PHE A 136 4.41 -1.66 6.17
N PHE A 137 5.44 -1.17 5.48
CA PHE A 137 5.40 -0.70 4.12
C PHE A 137 6.66 -1.17 3.39
N THR A 138 6.53 -1.48 2.11
CA THR A 138 7.64 -1.73 1.19
C THR A 138 7.22 -1.32 -0.21
N ASP A 139 8.11 -0.64 -0.93
CA ASP A 139 7.83 -0.16 -2.30
C ASP A 139 9.12 0.00 -3.09
N GLY A 140 9.04 -0.17 -4.40
CA GLY A 140 10.16 0.02 -5.32
C GLY A 140 10.23 1.46 -5.81
N VAL A 141 11.30 2.17 -5.47
CA VAL A 141 11.53 3.54 -5.94
C VAL A 141 12.70 3.56 -6.92
N ALA A 142 12.51 4.16 -8.09
CA ALA A 142 13.61 4.41 -9.03
C ALA A 142 14.64 5.36 -8.40
N TYR A 143 15.93 4.99 -8.45
CA TYR A 143 17.02 5.79 -7.87
C TYR A 143 17.12 7.19 -8.51
N GLY A 144 16.75 7.32 -9.78
CA GLY A 144 16.68 8.58 -10.52
C GLY A 144 16.25 8.34 -11.96
N LYS A 145 15.87 9.41 -12.68
CA LYS A 145 15.32 9.34 -14.05
C LYS A 145 16.25 8.66 -15.08
N SER A 146 17.57 8.65 -14.83
CA SER A 146 18.60 8.11 -15.73
C SER A 146 19.35 6.89 -15.18
N SER A 147 18.98 6.38 -13.99
CA SER A 147 19.67 5.26 -13.35
C SER A 147 18.85 3.98 -13.45
N ASN A 148 19.46 2.89 -13.91
CA ASN A 148 18.85 1.54 -13.89
C ASN A 148 18.82 0.92 -12.49
N LYS A 149 18.94 1.70 -11.42
CA LYS A 149 18.94 1.21 -10.04
C LYS A 149 17.59 1.42 -9.39
N THR A 150 17.14 0.44 -8.61
CA THR A 150 15.96 0.50 -7.76
C THR A 150 16.38 0.51 -6.29
N ILE A 151 15.67 1.29 -5.48
CA ILE A 151 15.78 1.32 -4.03
C ILE A 151 14.50 0.73 -3.47
N TRP A 152 14.65 -0.24 -2.58
CA TRP A 152 13.55 -0.96 -1.93
C TRP A 152 13.73 -0.87 -0.41
N PRO A 153 13.04 0.07 0.25
CA PRO A 153 13.02 0.20 1.69
C PRO A 153 11.87 -0.59 2.34
N ILE A 154 12.13 -1.20 3.48
CA ILE A 154 11.13 -1.71 4.42
C ILE A 154 11.07 -0.74 5.59
N TYR A 155 9.90 -0.17 5.85
CA TYR A 155 9.71 0.75 6.96
C TYR A 155 8.37 0.51 7.65
N LEU A 156 8.26 0.97 8.89
CA LEU A 156 7.10 0.70 9.74
C LEU A 156 6.79 1.86 10.66
N THR A 157 5.54 1.95 11.09
CA THR A 157 5.02 2.97 12.01
C THR A 157 4.31 2.30 13.18
N VAL A 158 4.56 2.80 14.40
CA VAL A 158 3.82 2.43 15.61
C VAL A 158 2.36 2.85 15.43
N ASN A 159 1.42 1.95 15.65
CA ASN A 159 0.00 2.27 15.50
C ASN A 159 -0.55 3.01 16.72
N GLU A 160 0.02 2.81 17.91
CA GLU A 160 -0.47 3.34 19.20
C GLU A 160 -0.33 4.86 19.35
N ILE A 161 0.42 5.51 18.46
CA ILE A 161 0.56 6.96 18.43
C ILE A 161 -0.51 7.61 17.53
N PRO A 162 -0.90 8.88 17.81
CA PRO A 162 -1.84 9.63 16.98
C PRO A 162 -1.43 9.64 15.51
N TYR A 163 -2.41 9.52 14.62
CA TYR A 163 -2.19 9.43 13.17
C TYR A 163 -1.21 10.49 12.62
N HIS A 164 -1.39 11.76 12.98
CA HIS A 164 -0.58 12.89 12.48
C HIS A 164 0.86 12.90 13.02
N GLU A 165 1.13 12.16 14.10
CA GLU A 165 2.47 12.01 14.68
C GLU A 165 3.22 10.79 14.10
N ARG A 166 2.51 9.80 13.54
CA ARG A 166 3.12 8.56 13.00
C ARG A 166 4.25 8.81 12.01
N SER A 167 4.13 9.83 11.17
CA SER A 167 5.16 10.18 10.19
C SER A 167 6.48 10.66 10.79
N LYS A 168 6.47 11.11 12.06
CA LYS A 168 7.68 11.59 12.76
C LYS A 168 8.48 10.45 13.40
N TYR A 169 7.83 9.31 13.63
CA TYR A 169 8.34 8.13 14.33
C TYR A 169 8.26 6.87 13.43
N PHE A 170 8.76 6.98 12.20
CA PHE A 170 8.92 5.79 11.35
C PHE A 170 10.21 5.06 11.72
N ILE A 171 10.19 3.73 11.63
CA ILE A 171 11.34 2.86 11.81
C ILE A 171 11.73 2.33 10.43
N LEU A 172 13.01 2.42 10.09
CA LEU A 172 13.54 1.86 8.86
C LEU A 172 14.12 0.47 9.17
N ALA A 173 13.48 -0.60 8.71
CA ALA A 173 13.91 -1.96 9.03
C ALA A 173 14.92 -2.52 8.02
N GLY A 174 14.87 -2.06 6.77
CA GLY A 174 15.81 -2.51 5.75
C GLY A 174 15.81 -1.65 4.51
N VAL A 175 16.92 -1.67 3.78
CA VAL A 175 17.09 -1.00 2.49
C VAL A 175 17.89 -1.89 1.55
N TYR A 176 17.30 -2.21 0.42
CA TYR A 176 17.98 -2.75 -0.74
C TYR A 176 18.22 -1.63 -1.76
N ALA A 177 19.39 -1.62 -2.38
CA ALA A 177 19.70 -0.77 -3.52
C ALA A 177 20.49 -1.58 -4.55
N GLY A 178 19.93 -1.73 -5.75
CA GLY A 178 20.54 -2.59 -6.76
C GLY A 178 20.02 -2.34 -8.17
N PRO A 179 20.61 -3.01 -9.18
CA PRO A 179 20.25 -2.82 -10.59
C PRO A 179 18.93 -3.52 -10.99
N LYS A 180 18.35 -4.31 -10.11
CA LYS A 180 17.09 -5.05 -10.30
C LYS A 180 16.35 -5.08 -8.98
N ASP A 181 15.06 -5.37 -9.02
CA ASP A 181 14.28 -5.57 -7.79
C ASP A 181 14.85 -6.71 -6.95
N PRO A 182 14.77 -6.61 -5.61
CA PRO A 182 15.23 -7.65 -4.72
C PRO A 182 14.38 -8.91 -4.89
N SER A 183 14.98 -10.05 -4.57
CA SER A 183 14.19 -11.23 -4.25
C SER A 183 13.50 -10.99 -2.90
N GLU A 184 12.21 -10.69 -2.91
CA GLU A 184 11.39 -10.48 -1.70
C GLU A 184 11.48 -11.66 -0.72
N LEU A 185 11.67 -12.89 -1.24
CA LEU A 185 11.89 -14.09 -0.42
C LEU A 185 13.19 -14.04 0.40
N ASN A 186 14.18 -13.26 0.00
CA ASN A 186 15.40 -13.07 0.80
C ASN A 186 15.36 -11.76 1.56
N PHE A 187 14.86 -10.70 0.92
CA PHE A 187 14.84 -9.37 1.50
C PHE A 187 13.94 -9.28 2.74
N MET A 188 12.78 -9.93 2.71
CA MET A 188 11.84 -9.95 3.84
C MET A 188 12.22 -10.94 4.93
N LYS A 189 13.16 -11.86 4.71
CA LYS A 189 13.44 -12.91 5.70
C LYS A 189 14.04 -12.35 7.01
N PRO A 190 15.12 -11.54 7.00
CA PRO A 190 15.63 -10.93 8.22
C PRO A 190 14.59 -10.05 8.93
N PHE A 191 13.74 -9.37 8.15
CA PHE A 191 12.64 -8.57 8.69
C PHE A 191 11.61 -9.42 9.46
N VAL A 192 11.17 -10.54 8.85
CA VAL A 192 10.24 -11.47 9.51
C VAL A 192 10.86 -12.10 10.75
N ASP A 193 12.13 -12.52 10.67
CA ASP A 193 12.84 -13.10 11.81
C ASP A 193 12.96 -12.07 12.96
N ALA A 194 13.27 -10.81 12.66
CA ALA A 194 13.34 -9.74 13.65
C ALA A 194 11.99 -9.43 14.32
N LEU A 195 10.89 -9.36 13.55
CA LEU A 195 9.56 -9.16 14.10
C LEU A 195 9.05 -10.37 14.90
N ASN A 196 9.41 -11.58 14.49
CA ASN A 196 9.10 -12.80 15.24
C ASN A 196 9.83 -12.84 16.58
N ALA A 197 11.09 -12.39 16.62
CA ALA A 197 11.83 -12.22 17.87
C ALA A 197 11.13 -11.19 18.77
N LEU A 198 10.78 -10.01 18.24
CA LEU A 198 10.09 -8.95 18.97
C LEU A 198 8.71 -9.35 19.52
N SER A 199 7.96 -10.17 18.77
CA SER A 199 6.68 -10.69 19.24
C SER A 199 6.80 -11.79 20.29
N SER A 200 7.95 -12.46 20.37
CA SER A 200 8.18 -13.56 21.31
C SER A 200 8.89 -13.12 22.59
N THR A 201 9.97 -12.34 22.46
CA THR A 201 10.80 -11.91 23.59
C THR A 201 10.48 -10.50 24.09
N GLY A 202 9.88 -9.68 23.24
CA GLY A 202 9.63 -8.26 23.53
C GLY A 202 10.90 -7.40 23.56
N ILE A 203 10.70 -6.15 23.97
CA ILE A 203 11.74 -5.13 24.16
C ILE A 203 11.70 -4.65 25.60
N LYS A 204 12.86 -4.66 26.26
CA LYS A 204 13.02 -4.09 27.60
C LYS A 204 13.33 -2.60 27.54
N TRP A 205 12.68 -1.83 28.42
CA TRP A 205 12.90 -0.39 28.60
C TRP A 205 12.44 0.03 30.01
N ILE A 206 12.76 1.28 30.39
CA ILE A 206 12.41 1.82 31.71
C ILE A 206 11.21 2.76 31.58
N TYR A 207 10.15 2.50 32.34
CA TYR A 207 8.98 3.36 32.48
C TYR A 207 8.83 3.80 33.93
N ASN A 208 8.88 5.10 34.20
CA ASN A 208 8.78 5.66 35.57
C ASN A 208 9.71 4.99 36.60
N GLY A 209 10.90 4.56 36.17
CA GLY A 209 11.90 3.89 37.02
C GLY A 209 11.75 2.37 37.12
N GLU A 210 10.71 1.77 36.53
CA GLU A 210 10.51 0.31 36.52
C GLU A 210 10.88 -0.30 35.16
N GLU A 211 11.45 -1.50 35.17
CA GLU A 211 11.71 -2.27 33.94
C GLU A 211 10.40 -2.85 33.40
N VAL A 212 10.05 -2.45 32.17
CA VAL A 212 8.90 -2.94 31.42
C VAL A 212 9.39 -3.73 30.21
N THR A 213 8.71 -4.84 29.90
CA THR A 213 8.91 -5.59 28.65
C THR A 213 7.69 -5.42 27.75
N SER A 214 7.90 -4.82 26.58
CA SER A 214 6.86 -4.57 25.59
C SER A 214 6.91 -5.61 24.47
N ILE A 215 5.80 -6.30 24.23
CA ILE A 215 5.60 -7.15 23.06
C ILE A 215 5.16 -6.30 21.88
N VAL A 216 5.67 -6.63 20.68
CA VAL A 216 5.37 -5.88 19.46
C VAL A 216 4.91 -6.81 18.34
N ILE A 217 3.76 -6.50 17.72
CA ILE A 217 3.17 -7.35 16.68
C ILE A 217 2.84 -6.57 15.39
N PRO A 218 3.08 -7.13 14.21
CA PRO A 218 2.62 -6.54 12.95
C PRO A 218 1.14 -6.88 12.72
N ILE A 219 0.32 -5.89 12.36
CA ILE A 219 -1.12 -6.10 12.13
C ILE A 219 -1.61 -5.59 10.77
N CYS A 220 -0.80 -4.79 10.07
CA CYS A 220 -1.18 -4.21 8.79
C CYS A 220 0.03 -4.07 7.87
N CYS A 221 -0.19 -4.29 6.58
CA CYS A 221 0.80 -4.10 5.52
C CYS A 221 0.18 -3.31 4.38
N VAL A 222 0.73 -2.13 4.08
CA VAL A 222 0.27 -1.27 2.99
C VAL A 222 1.33 -1.26 1.90
N VAL A 223 0.96 -1.79 0.74
CA VAL A 223 1.84 -1.90 -0.44
C VAL A 223 1.00 -1.71 -1.70
N ASP A 224 1.63 -1.20 -2.76
CA ASP A 224 1.00 -1.10 -4.07
C ASP A 224 0.75 -2.50 -4.69
N SER A 225 0.09 -2.58 -5.84
CA SER A 225 -0.24 -3.89 -6.44
C SER A 225 0.98 -4.63 -6.99
N VAL A 226 2.04 -3.93 -7.40
CA VAL A 226 3.27 -4.55 -7.92
C VAL A 226 4.05 -5.18 -6.78
N ALA A 227 4.38 -4.41 -5.75
CA ALA A 227 5.08 -4.85 -4.55
C ALA A 227 4.27 -5.95 -3.84
N ARG A 228 2.94 -5.84 -3.75
CA ARG A 228 2.11 -6.92 -3.17
C ARG A 228 2.26 -8.25 -3.90
N CYS A 229 2.30 -8.23 -5.24
CA CYS A 229 2.50 -9.46 -6.01
C CYS A 229 3.89 -10.07 -5.74
N GLN A 230 4.92 -9.24 -5.60
CA GLN A 230 6.28 -9.73 -5.29
C GLN A 230 6.36 -10.27 -3.85
N LEU A 231 5.84 -9.51 -2.89
CA LEU A 231 5.81 -9.85 -1.45
C LEU A 231 5.08 -11.17 -1.18
N LEU A 232 3.96 -11.39 -1.87
CA LEU A 232 3.16 -12.62 -1.74
C LEU A 232 3.67 -13.79 -2.59
N ASN A 233 4.79 -13.62 -3.30
CA ASN A 233 5.32 -14.60 -4.24
C ASN A 233 4.28 -15.05 -5.30
N TYR A 234 3.59 -14.07 -5.87
CA TYR A 234 2.55 -14.25 -6.88
C TYR A 234 2.99 -13.81 -8.28
N HIS A 235 2.29 -14.31 -9.30
CA HIS A 235 2.32 -13.69 -10.63
C HIS A 235 1.64 -12.31 -10.62
N ASN A 236 1.96 -11.54 -11.65
CA ASN A 236 1.49 -10.17 -11.82
C ASN A 236 -0.05 -10.07 -11.83
N TYR A 237 -0.53 -8.85 -11.57
CA TYR A 237 -1.95 -8.51 -11.50
C TYR A 237 -2.70 -8.62 -12.84
N ALA A 238 -1.98 -8.77 -13.96
CA ALA A 238 -2.53 -8.95 -15.31
C ALA A 238 -2.76 -10.43 -15.69
N GLY A 239 -2.39 -11.37 -14.82
CA GLY A 239 -2.65 -12.79 -15.03
C GLY A 239 -4.13 -13.15 -14.90
N ARG A 240 -4.49 -14.35 -15.37
CA ARG A 240 -5.88 -14.88 -15.34
C ARG A 240 -6.52 -14.77 -13.96
N TYR A 241 -5.75 -15.02 -12.89
CA TYR A 241 -6.17 -14.85 -11.50
C TYR A 241 -5.38 -13.70 -10.87
N GLY A 242 -5.39 -12.51 -11.46
CA GLY A 242 -4.51 -11.41 -11.06
C GLY A 242 -4.82 -10.83 -9.67
N CYS A 243 -6.07 -10.93 -9.20
CA CYS A 243 -6.52 -10.28 -7.98
C CYS A 243 -5.87 -10.90 -6.75
N THR A 244 -5.43 -10.03 -5.83
CA THR A 244 -4.79 -10.44 -4.57
C THR A 244 -5.77 -10.81 -3.48
N PHE A 245 -7.04 -10.41 -3.61
CA PHE A 245 -8.07 -10.60 -2.60
C PHE A 245 -9.10 -11.68 -2.95
N CYS A 246 -9.31 -11.98 -4.24
CA CYS A 246 -10.33 -12.93 -4.69
C CYS A 246 -9.89 -13.73 -5.92
N TYR A 247 -10.71 -14.69 -6.33
CA TYR A 247 -10.50 -15.53 -7.52
C TYR A 247 -11.20 -15.00 -8.79
N LYS A 248 -11.64 -13.73 -8.84
CA LYS A 248 -12.21 -13.16 -10.07
C LYS A 248 -11.21 -13.30 -11.21
N MET A 249 -11.65 -13.91 -12.31
CA MET A 249 -10.81 -14.12 -13.47
C MET A 249 -10.81 -12.90 -14.38
N THR A 250 -9.67 -12.65 -15.01
CA THR A 250 -9.59 -11.73 -16.15
C THR A 250 -9.94 -12.47 -17.44
N GLU A 251 -10.57 -11.76 -18.37
CA GLU A 251 -10.80 -12.20 -19.74
C GLU A 251 -9.82 -11.50 -20.69
N TYR A 252 -9.39 -12.20 -21.74
CA TYR A 252 -8.50 -11.62 -22.72
C TYR A 252 -9.30 -10.77 -23.71
N VAL A 253 -9.04 -9.46 -23.72
CA VAL A 253 -9.62 -8.53 -24.69
C VAL A 253 -8.60 -8.30 -25.80
N THR A 254 -8.99 -8.57 -27.05
CA THR A 254 -8.11 -8.44 -28.21
C THR A 254 -7.51 -7.02 -28.28
N LYS A 255 -6.21 -6.94 -28.55
CA LYS A 255 -5.36 -5.71 -28.58
C LYS A 255 -5.02 -5.03 -27.24
N THR A 256 -5.77 -5.26 -26.15
CA THR A 256 -5.54 -4.56 -24.86
C THR A 256 -5.08 -5.47 -23.72
N GLY A 257 -5.13 -6.79 -23.94
CA GLY A 257 -4.69 -7.80 -22.99
C GLY A 257 -5.78 -8.21 -22.00
N SER A 258 -5.40 -8.83 -20.90
CA SER A 258 -6.33 -9.30 -19.87
C SER A 258 -7.04 -8.15 -19.15
N ARG A 259 -8.35 -8.24 -18.94
CA ARG A 259 -9.18 -7.27 -18.20
C ARG A 259 -10.16 -8.00 -17.28
N TYR A 260 -10.51 -7.36 -16.16
CA TYR A 260 -11.59 -7.87 -15.31
C TYR A 260 -12.92 -7.54 -15.98
N PRO A 261 -13.78 -8.54 -16.25
CA PRO A 261 -15.08 -8.29 -16.84
C PRO A 261 -16.00 -7.59 -15.85
N LEU A 262 -16.79 -6.63 -16.34
CA LEU A 262 -17.80 -5.90 -15.59
C LEU A 262 -19.07 -6.77 -15.49
N ILE A 263 -19.02 -7.86 -14.72
CA ILE A 263 -20.19 -8.72 -14.47
C ILE A 263 -20.69 -8.40 -13.07
N ALA A 264 -21.86 -7.76 -12.99
CA ALA A 264 -22.42 -7.20 -11.75
C ALA A 264 -22.90 -8.25 -10.75
N ASP A 265 -23.19 -9.49 -11.18
CA ASP A 265 -23.94 -10.46 -10.37
C ASP A 265 -23.08 -11.51 -9.65
N GLU A 266 -21.76 -11.49 -9.83
CA GLU A 266 -20.87 -12.46 -9.17
C GLU A 266 -20.04 -11.79 -8.08
N THR A 267 -20.37 -12.11 -6.82
CA THR A 267 -19.44 -11.88 -5.71
C THR A 267 -18.29 -12.89 -5.85
N PRO A 268 -17.07 -12.45 -6.18
CA PRO A 268 -15.98 -13.38 -6.40
C PRO A 268 -15.55 -14.02 -5.08
N GLU A 269 -15.23 -15.31 -5.13
CA GLU A 269 -14.75 -16.06 -3.97
C GLU A 269 -13.48 -15.40 -3.40
N PRO A 270 -13.48 -15.03 -2.10
CA PRO A 270 -12.31 -14.44 -1.46
C PRO A 270 -11.18 -15.46 -1.34
N ARG A 271 -9.94 -14.97 -1.33
CA ARG A 271 -8.78 -15.80 -0.99
C ARG A 271 -8.70 -15.95 0.52
N THR A 272 -8.60 -17.19 0.97
CA THR A 272 -8.49 -17.52 2.40
C THR A 272 -7.22 -18.30 2.67
N ARG A 273 -6.93 -18.55 3.95
CA ARG A 273 -5.82 -19.41 4.35
C ARG A 273 -5.99 -20.83 3.80
N GLU A 274 -7.21 -21.33 3.78
CA GLU A 274 -7.58 -22.66 3.29
C GLU A 274 -7.38 -22.74 1.78
N SER A 275 -7.94 -21.79 1.02
CA SER A 275 -7.80 -21.75 -0.43
C SER A 275 -6.34 -21.54 -0.87
N TYR A 276 -5.54 -20.81 -0.08
CA TYR A 276 -4.11 -20.65 -0.33
C TYR A 276 -3.31 -21.93 -0.09
N LYS A 277 -3.67 -22.74 0.94
CA LYS A 277 -3.06 -24.06 1.15
C LYS A 277 -3.36 -24.98 -0.03
N GLU A 278 -4.59 -24.95 -0.54
CA GLU A 278 -4.97 -25.69 -1.76
C GLU A 278 -4.17 -25.21 -2.97
N ASP A 279 -3.99 -23.91 -3.14
CA ASP A 279 -3.17 -23.36 -4.23
C ASP A 279 -1.70 -23.84 -4.14
N LEU A 280 -1.12 -23.90 -2.93
CA LEU A 280 0.22 -24.44 -2.69
C LEU A 280 0.29 -25.95 -2.95
N GLN A 281 -0.74 -26.72 -2.61
CA GLN A 281 -0.80 -28.14 -2.95
C GLN A 281 -0.94 -28.33 -4.46
N GLY A 282 -1.73 -27.49 -5.14
CA GLY A 282 -1.89 -27.43 -6.59
C GLY A 282 -0.56 -27.29 -7.33
N LEU A 283 0.40 -26.55 -6.77
CA LEU A 283 1.76 -26.41 -7.31
C LEU A 283 2.55 -27.72 -7.34
N CYS A 284 2.37 -28.59 -6.34
CA CYS A 284 3.08 -29.87 -6.26
C CYS A 284 2.73 -30.79 -7.44
N TRP A 285 1.50 -30.68 -7.95
CA TRP A 285 1.01 -31.45 -9.11
C TRP A 285 1.49 -30.89 -10.46
N GLN A 286 2.12 -29.71 -10.48
CA GLN A 286 2.58 -29.02 -11.70
C GLN A 286 4.12 -29.08 -11.90
N ARG A 287 4.77 -30.11 -11.33
CA ARG A 287 6.24 -30.26 -11.26
C ARG A 287 7.01 -30.14 -12.59
N ASN A 288 6.39 -30.30 -13.76
CA ASN A 288 7.11 -30.31 -15.04
C ASN A 288 6.91 -29.07 -15.93
N LEU A 289 6.26 -28.01 -15.45
CA LEU A 289 6.04 -26.79 -16.24
C LEU A 289 7.12 -25.72 -15.98
N ILE A 290 7.58 -25.07 -17.04
CA ILE A 290 8.37 -23.83 -16.97
C ILE A 290 7.44 -22.70 -16.49
N ASN A 291 7.86 -21.87 -15.53
CA ASN A 291 7.04 -20.86 -14.84
C ASN A 291 5.87 -21.44 -14.03
N ARG A 292 6.20 -22.30 -13.05
CA ARG A 292 5.22 -22.96 -12.17
C ARG A 292 4.38 -21.95 -11.40
N ALA A 293 3.07 -21.95 -11.66
CA ALA A 293 2.11 -21.23 -10.85
C ALA A 293 0.73 -21.87 -10.86
N HIS A 294 0.15 -22.05 -9.68
CA HIS A 294 -1.23 -22.51 -9.55
C HIS A 294 -2.11 -21.34 -9.10
N ARG A 295 -3.12 -20.99 -9.89
CA ARG A 295 -4.01 -19.84 -9.66
C ARG A 295 -3.26 -18.57 -9.22
N ARG A 296 -2.08 -18.32 -9.85
CA ARG A 296 -1.06 -17.26 -9.64
C ARG A 296 0.04 -17.53 -8.61
N VAL A 297 -0.16 -18.45 -7.69
CA VAL A 297 0.77 -18.70 -6.58
C VAL A 297 2.02 -19.35 -7.14
N LYS A 298 3.20 -18.77 -6.91
CA LYS A 298 4.49 -19.35 -7.36
C LYS A 298 5.14 -20.20 -6.27
N GLY A 299 4.76 -19.96 -5.02
CA GLY A 299 5.22 -20.69 -3.84
C GLY A 299 4.81 -19.97 -2.55
N ALA A 300 5.27 -20.50 -1.41
CA ALA A 300 5.12 -19.82 -0.12
C ALA A 300 5.85 -18.47 -0.14
N CYS A 301 5.36 -17.51 0.64
CA CYS A 301 5.99 -16.21 0.83
C CYS A 301 6.43 -16.01 2.28
N ASN A 302 7.32 -15.06 2.55
CA ASN A 302 7.85 -14.89 3.90
C ASN A 302 6.79 -14.47 4.93
N LEU A 303 5.73 -13.77 4.49
CA LEU A 303 4.66 -13.33 5.39
C LEU A 303 3.86 -14.49 6.00
N THR A 304 3.90 -15.69 5.43
CA THR A 304 3.22 -16.86 6.02
C THR A 304 3.88 -17.32 7.32
N PHE A 305 5.14 -16.90 7.56
CA PHE A 305 5.91 -17.22 8.75
C PHE A 305 5.90 -16.10 9.79
N LEU A 306 5.21 -14.99 9.52
CA LEU A 306 5.15 -13.84 10.43
C LEU A 306 4.10 -14.10 11.52
N ASN A 307 4.55 -14.08 12.78
CA ASN A 307 3.69 -14.30 13.94
C ASN A 307 2.64 -13.18 14.07
N HIS A 308 1.44 -13.56 14.52
CA HIS A 308 0.31 -12.64 14.74
C HIS A 308 -0.15 -11.85 13.50
N PHE A 309 0.27 -12.25 12.30
CA PHE A 309 -0.09 -11.61 11.04
C PHE A 309 -0.83 -12.57 10.11
N SER A 310 -1.93 -12.09 9.52
CA SER A 310 -2.66 -12.82 8.47
C SER A 310 -2.60 -12.02 7.19
N MET A 311 -1.91 -12.55 6.16
CA MET A 311 -1.86 -11.88 4.85
C MET A 311 -3.24 -11.74 4.16
N PHE A 312 -4.29 -12.39 4.67
CA PHE A 312 -5.65 -12.29 4.15
C PHE A 312 -6.44 -11.15 4.81
N ASP A 313 -6.12 -10.82 6.07
CA ASP A 313 -6.84 -9.81 6.87
C ASP A 313 -6.04 -8.52 7.05
N SER A 314 -4.71 -8.60 6.95
CA SER A 314 -3.78 -7.52 7.25
C SER A 314 -3.19 -6.83 6.01
N LEU A 315 -3.39 -7.38 4.81
CA LEU A 315 -3.04 -6.70 3.56
C LEU A 315 -4.23 -5.88 3.07
N VAL A 316 -3.95 -4.64 2.69
CA VAL A 316 -4.97 -3.63 2.40
C VAL A 316 -4.73 -2.97 1.05
N VAL A 317 -5.77 -2.35 0.51
CA VAL A 317 -5.64 -1.58 -0.74
C VAL A 317 -4.92 -0.27 -0.45
N ASP A 318 -3.84 -0.01 -1.19
CA ASP A 318 -3.21 1.30 -1.19
C ASP A 318 -4.07 2.31 -1.94
N TYR A 319 -4.72 3.19 -1.19
CA TYR A 319 -5.55 4.29 -1.70
C TYR A 319 -4.81 5.18 -2.70
N MET A 320 -3.54 5.51 -2.44
CA MET A 320 -2.76 6.43 -3.27
C MET A 320 -2.55 5.86 -4.67
N HIS A 321 -2.07 4.61 -4.75
CA HIS A 321 -1.79 3.97 -6.03
C HIS A 321 -3.07 3.48 -6.73
N CYS A 322 -4.06 2.99 -5.99
CA CYS A 322 -5.29 2.44 -6.57
C CYS A 322 -6.23 3.56 -7.05
N MET A 323 -6.59 4.48 -6.17
CA MET A 323 -7.62 5.48 -6.47
C MET A 323 -7.06 6.69 -7.18
N LEU A 324 -5.96 7.27 -6.68
CA LEU A 324 -5.46 8.56 -7.17
C LEU A 324 -4.61 8.38 -8.43
N LEU A 325 -3.51 7.63 -8.33
CA LEU A 325 -2.59 7.40 -9.45
C LEU A 325 -3.09 6.34 -10.43
N GLY A 326 -4.07 5.53 -10.03
CA GLY A 326 -4.74 4.54 -10.85
C GLY A 326 -6.01 5.10 -11.49
N ILE A 327 -7.12 5.06 -10.75
CA ILE A 327 -8.46 5.37 -11.29
C ILE A 327 -8.60 6.82 -11.73
N VAL A 328 -8.35 7.80 -10.85
CA VAL A 328 -8.57 9.23 -11.14
C VAL A 328 -7.69 9.69 -12.29
N LYS A 329 -6.39 9.38 -12.22
CA LYS A 329 -5.43 9.67 -13.28
C LYS A 329 -5.87 9.06 -14.60
N LYS A 330 -6.18 7.76 -14.63
CA LYS A 330 -6.54 7.07 -15.88
C LYS A 330 -7.82 7.63 -16.51
N HIS A 331 -8.84 7.95 -15.71
CA HIS A 331 -10.06 8.57 -16.25
C HIS A 331 -9.77 9.94 -16.84
N THR A 332 -8.92 10.73 -16.19
CA THR A 332 -8.52 12.05 -16.69
C THR A 332 -7.75 11.93 -18.01
N GLU A 333 -6.78 11.01 -18.09
CA GLU A 333 -6.05 10.72 -19.34
C GLU A 333 -6.99 10.29 -20.47
N LEU A 334 -7.95 9.38 -20.19
CA LEU A 334 -8.94 8.95 -21.19
C LEU A 334 -9.82 10.10 -21.69
N ILE A 335 -10.20 11.03 -20.82
CA ILE A 335 -10.97 12.22 -21.21
C ILE A 335 -10.14 13.10 -22.16
N LEU A 336 -8.85 13.28 -21.88
CA LEU A 336 -7.96 14.11 -22.68
C LEU A 336 -7.58 13.45 -24.02
N GLU A 337 -7.39 12.13 -24.03
CA GLU A 337 -6.94 11.34 -25.18
C GLU A 337 -8.10 10.94 -26.12
N GLU A 338 -9.22 10.45 -25.58
CA GLU A 338 -10.32 9.82 -26.33
C GLU A 338 -11.56 10.73 -26.45
N ARG A 339 -11.35 12.04 -26.60
CA ARG A 339 -12.36 13.12 -26.51
C ARG A 339 -13.71 12.83 -27.19
N LYS A 340 -13.72 12.23 -28.38
CA LYS A 340 -14.95 11.94 -29.15
C LYS A 340 -15.93 11.04 -28.41
N MET A 341 -15.44 10.17 -27.51
CA MET A 341 -16.30 9.29 -26.73
C MET A 341 -17.00 10.04 -25.59
N TRP A 342 -16.36 11.07 -25.05
CA TRP A 342 -16.68 11.67 -23.76
C TRP A 342 -17.33 13.07 -23.87
N LEU A 343 -16.95 13.86 -24.88
CA LEU A 343 -17.44 15.22 -25.12
C LEU A 343 -18.73 15.24 -25.95
N HIS A 344 -19.47 16.35 -25.91
CA HIS A 344 -20.68 16.54 -26.74
C HIS A 344 -20.34 16.61 -28.24
N GLU A 345 -21.23 16.10 -29.10
CA GLU A 345 -21.02 16.02 -30.56
C GLU A 345 -20.86 17.39 -31.25
N SER A 346 -21.34 18.47 -30.63
CA SER A 346 -21.18 19.85 -31.13
C SER A 346 -19.74 20.38 -31.02
N ASP A 347 -18.84 19.67 -30.32
CA ASP A 347 -17.46 20.10 -30.03
C ASP A 347 -16.40 19.39 -30.89
N ASP A 348 -16.79 18.74 -32.00
CA ASP A 348 -15.88 17.97 -32.86
C ASP A 348 -14.74 18.79 -33.49
N ASN A 349 -14.85 20.12 -33.48
CA ASN A 349 -13.83 21.07 -33.96
C ASN A 349 -12.93 21.64 -32.85
N ILE A 350 -13.14 21.30 -31.58
CA ILE A 350 -12.35 21.83 -30.47
C ILE A 350 -11.05 21.00 -30.30
N GLY A 351 -9.90 21.64 -30.53
CA GLY A 351 -8.59 21.02 -30.37
C GLY A 351 -8.28 20.66 -28.91
N VAL A 352 -7.38 19.68 -28.69
CA VAL A 352 -6.90 19.26 -27.34
C VAL A 352 -6.56 20.47 -26.49
N LYS A 353 -5.81 21.40 -27.10
CA LYS A 353 -5.28 22.60 -26.48
C LYS A 353 -6.40 23.50 -25.97
N SER A 354 -7.45 23.71 -26.76
CA SER A 354 -8.59 24.52 -26.35
C SER A 354 -9.36 23.91 -25.17
N VAL A 355 -9.45 22.57 -25.10
CA VAL A 355 -10.06 21.89 -23.93
C VAL A 355 -9.17 22.04 -22.69
N THR A 356 -7.86 21.83 -22.81
CA THR A 356 -6.95 21.98 -21.67
C THR A 356 -6.87 23.43 -21.20
N ASP A 357 -6.81 24.40 -22.11
CA ASP A 357 -6.77 25.83 -21.80
C ASP A 357 -8.03 26.26 -21.03
N LEU A 358 -9.21 25.78 -21.44
CA LEU A 358 -10.47 26.05 -20.74
C LEU A 358 -10.52 25.39 -19.35
N ILE A 359 -10.01 24.16 -19.22
CA ILE A 359 -9.92 23.51 -17.91
C ILE A 359 -8.97 24.30 -17.00
N ASP A 360 -7.84 24.76 -17.52
CA ASP A 360 -6.86 25.56 -16.78
C ASP A 360 -7.43 26.90 -16.33
N GLU A 361 -8.17 27.59 -17.20
CA GLU A 361 -8.91 28.81 -16.84
C GLU A 361 -9.87 28.55 -15.67
N ARG A 362 -10.61 27.43 -15.72
CA ARG A 362 -11.54 27.03 -14.64
C ARG A 362 -10.80 26.67 -13.35
N ILE A 363 -9.65 25.99 -13.43
CA ILE A 363 -8.80 25.69 -12.27
C ILE A 363 -8.34 27.00 -11.63
N SER A 364 -7.78 27.93 -12.40
CA SER A 364 -7.32 29.23 -11.91
C SER A 364 -8.45 30.05 -11.27
N SER A 365 -9.63 30.05 -11.88
CA SER A 365 -10.82 30.71 -11.32
C SER A 365 -11.19 30.16 -9.94
N LEU A 366 -11.20 28.82 -9.78
CA LEU A 366 -11.53 28.19 -8.50
C LEU A 366 -10.46 28.39 -7.42
N GLN A 367 -9.18 28.44 -7.80
CA GLN A 367 -8.08 28.67 -6.85
C GLN A 367 -8.10 30.04 -6.20
N SER A 368 -8.68 31.05 -6.87
CA SER A 368 -8.85 32.38 -6.29
C SER A 368 -9.79 32.40 -5.07
N SER A 369 -10.56 31.32 -4.83
CA SER A 369 -11.35 31.16 -3.62
C SER A 369 -10.48 30.67 -2.45
N THR A 370 -10.49 31.40 -1.34
CA THR A 370 -9.60 31.23 -0.16
C THR A 370 -9.71 29.89 0.58
N ALA A 371 -10.56 28.96 0.13
CA ALA A 371 -10.85 27.70 0.81
C ALA A 371 -9.86 26.55 0.50
N VAL A 372 -9.04 26.66 -0.55
CA VAL A 372 -8.10 25.58 -0.93
C VAL A 372 -6.66 25.99 -0.60
N VAL A 373 -6.09 25.37 0.44
CA VAL A 373 -4.76 25.66 1.00
C VAL A 373 -3.59 25.27 0.05
N ARG A 374 -3.88 24.73 -1.14
CA ARG A 374 -2.85 24.29 -2.10
C ARG A 374 -3.25 24.52 -3.55
N GLU A 375 -2.36 25.18 -4.30
CA GLU A 375 -2.48 25.36 -5.74
C GLU A 375 -2.32 24.01 -6.47
N LEU A 376 -3.31 23.67 -7.28
CA LEU A 376 -3.27 22.59 -8.25
C LEU A 376 -2.58 23.11 -9.52
N ARG A 377 -1.54 22.42 -9.99
CA ARG A 377 -0.90 22.82 -11.26
C ARG A 377 -1.89 22.73 -12.43
N PRO A 378 -1.64 23.44 -13.54
CA PRO A 378 -2.42 23.29 -14.76
C PRO A 378 -2.57 21.82 -15.19
N ILE A 379 -3.71 21.46 -15.79
CA ILE A 379 -3.99 20.16 -16.38
C ILE A 379 -3.04 19.85 -17.53
N THR A 380 -2.47 20.84 -18.21
CA THR A 380 -1.40 20.63 -19.19
C THR A 380 -0.19 19.90 -18.58
N ASP A 381 0.06 20.13 -17.30
CA ASP A 381 1.16 19.54 -16.53
C ASP A 381 0.72 18.29 -15.73
N HIS A 382 -0.43 17.69 -16.04
CA HIS A 382 -0.97 16.55 -15.29
C HIS A 382 0.00 15.36 -15.22
N SER A 383 0.89 15.20 -16.19
CA SER A 383 1.96 14.19 -16.17
C SER A 383 2.92 14.31 -14.98
N LEU A 384 3.04 15.52 -14.43
CA LEU A 384 3.89 15.85 -13.29
C LEU A 384 3.12 15.85 -11.96
N TRP A 385 1.79 15.73 -11.97
CA TRP A 385 0.96 15.80 -10.77
C TRP A 385 1.26 14.67 -9.80
N ARG A 386 1.39 15.03 -8.52
CA ARG A 386 1.53 14.10 -7.39
C ARG A 386 0.17 13.56 -6.99
N ALA A 387 0.13 12.48 -6.21
CA ALA A 387 -1.13 11.93 -5.73
C ALA A 387 -1.99 12.96 -4.97
N SER A 388 -1.39 13.87 -4.19
CA SER A 388 -2.13 14.94 -3.52
C SER A 388 -2.88 15.87 -4.48
N GLU A 389 -2.32 16.12 -5.66
CA GLU A 389 -2.96 16.94 -6.70
C GLU A 389 -4.09 16.16 -7.37
N TRP A 390 -3.89 14.87 -7.66
CA TRP A 390 -4.97 13.99 -8.11
C TRP A 390 -6.12 13.91 -7.11
N ARG A 391 -5.83 13.96 -5.79
CA ARG A 391 -6.86 14.02 -4.75
C ARG A 391 -7.64 15.32 -4.81
N LEU A 392 -6.95 16.47 -4.92
CA LEU A 392 -7.60 17.76 -5.06
C LEU A 392 -8.48 17.78 -6.32
N TRP A 393 -7.92 17.32 -7.44
CA TRP A 393 -8.64 17.19 -8.71
C TRP A 393 -9.93 16.41 -8.51
N ALA A 394 -9.85 15.16 -8.02
CA ALA A 394 -11.02 14.29 -7.84
C ALA A 394 -12.12 14.87 -6.95
N LEU A 395 -11.76 15.59 -5.88
CA LEU A 395 -12.72 16.07 -4.88
C LEU A 395 -13.31 17.44 -5.19
N PHE A 396 -12.51 18.35 -5.76
CA PHE A 396 -12.88 19.76 -5.83
C PHE A 396 -12.94 20.32 -7.26
N TYR A 397 -12.10 19.83 -8.17
CA TYR A 397 -11.97 20.44 -9.50
C TYR A 397 -12.63 19.61 -10.61
N PHE A 398 -12.69 18.28 -10.48
CA PHE A 398 -13.14 17.37 -11.54
C PHE A 398 -14.52 17.77 -12.08
N VAL A 399 -15.53 17.87 -11.22
CA VAL A 399 -16.90 18.16 -11.64
C VAL A 399 -17.05 19.62 -12.11
N PRO A 400 -16.61 20.65 -11.36
CA PRO A 400 -16.75 22.04 -11.81
C PRO A 400 -15.99 22.33 -13.11
N CYS A 401 -14.79 21.78 -13.28
CA CYS A 401 -13.96 22.06 -14.45
C CYS A 401 -14.47 21.35 -15.71
N LEU A 402 -15.15 20.21 -15.59
CA LEU A 402 -15.61 19.43 -16.75
C LEU A 402 -17.11 19.58 -17.06
N LYS A 403 -17.89 20.21 -16.18
CA LYS A 403 -19.32 20.44 -16.41
C LYS A 403 -19.53 21.26 -17.70
N GLY A 404 -20.47 20.80 -18.53
CA GLY A 404 -20.73 21.39 -19.85
C GLY A 404 -19.71 21.04 -20.94
N LEU A 405 -18.65 20.29 -20.62
CA LEU A 405 -17.72 19.70 -21.60
C LEU A 405 -18.03 18.23 -21.83
N LEU A 406 -18.19 17.47 -20.75
CA LEU A 406 -18.55 16.06 -20.83
C LEU A 406 -20.06 15.86 -20.95
N LYS A 407 -20.49 14.80 -21.63
CA LYS A 407 -21.90 14.36 -21.65
C LYS A 407 -22.43 14.20 -20.22
N ASP A 408 -23.67 14.60 -19.97
CA ASP A 408 -24.28 14.62 -18.64
C ASP A 408 -24.15 13.28 -17.89
N LYS A 409 -24.28 12.15 -18.59
CA LYS A 409 -24.11 10.80 -17.99
C LYS A 409 -22.72 10.60 -17.38
N HIS A 410 -21.67 11.15 -18.00
CA HIS A 410 -20.29 11.03 -17.52
C HIS A 410 -20.06 11.97 -16.34
N ILE A 411 -20.57 13.20 -16.40
CA ILE A 411 -20.53 14.12 -15.24
C ILE A 411 -21.26 13.52 -14.05
N ALA A 412 -22.45 12.95 -14.24
CA ALA A 412 -23.19 12.28 -13.18
C ALA A 412 -22.37 11.12 -12.57
N HIS A 413 -21.75 10.30 -13.41
CA HIS A 413 -20.88 9.21 -12.94
C HIS A 413 -19.69 9.73 -12.10
N PHE A 414 -18.98 10.76 -12.56
CA PHE A 414 -17.85 11.32 -11.82
C PHE A 414 -18.28 12.05 -10.55
N ALA A 415 -19.45 12.70 -10.53
CA ALA A 415 -20.00 13.30 -9.33
C ALA A 415 -20.33 12.24 -8.27
N VAL A 416 -20.91 11.11 -8.68
CA VAL A 416 -21.16 9.96 -7.81
C VAL A 416 -19.86 9.37 -7.28
N PHE A 417 -18.86 9.19 -8.14
CA PHE A 417 -17.52 8.72 -7.73
C PHE A 417 -16.83 9.67 -6.74
N SER A 418 -16.84 10.98 -7.02
CA SER A 418 -16.27 12.01 -6.15
C SER A 418 -16.96 12.04 -4.79
N LYS A 419 -18.30 11.91 -4.76
CA LYS A 419 -19.08 11.78 -3.53
C LYS A 419 -18.69 10.52 -2.73
N ALA A 420 -18.59 9.36 -3.37
CA ALA A 420 -18.18 8.13 -2.71
C ALA A 420 -16.78 8.26 -2.10
N LEU A 421 -15.85 8.85 -2.85
CA LEU A 421 -14.50 9.11 -2.39
C LEU A 421 -14.47 10.09 -1.20
N GLY A 422 -15.26 11.17 -1.28
CA GLY A 422 -15.41 12.15 -0.20
C GLY A 422 -15.94 11.55 1.10
N LEU A 423 -16.91 10.62 1.02
CA LEU A 423 -17.44 9.89 2.18
C LEU A 423 -16.36 9.04 2.86
N LEU A 424 -15.54 8.33 2.08
CA LEU A 424 -14.49 7.46 2.64
C LEU A 424 -13.29 8.26 3.18
N LEU A 425 -12.99 9.43 2.62
CA LEU A 425 -11.85 10.27 3.01
C LEU A 425 -12.07 11.14 4.25
N GLN A 426 -13.20 11.00 4.94
CA GLN A 426 -13.47 11.74 6.16
C GLN A 426 -12.53 11.31 7.29
N LYS A 427 -12.31 12.21 8.26
CA LYS A 427 -11.53 11.91 9.47
C LYS A 427 -12.12 10.74 10.26
N THR A 428 -13.44 10.65 10.27
CA THR A 428 -14.20 9.55 10.85
C THR A 428 -15.24 9.14 9.83
N VAL A 429 -15.32 7.84 9.55
CA VAL A 429 -16.26 7.25 8.60
C VAL A 429 -17.20 6.33 9.37
N THR A 430 -18.48 6.36 9.05
CA THR A 430 -19.48 5.49 9.69
C THR A 430 -19.82 4.28 8.83
N ASP A 431 -20.45 3.27 9.43
CA ASP A 431 -21.04 2.15 8.67
C ASP A 431 -22.03 2.64 7.60
N ALA A 432 -22.76 3.73 7.88
CA ALA A 432 -23.68 4.33 6.93
C ALA A 432 -22.95 4.96 5.74
N ASP A 433 -21.81 5.61 5.98
CA ASP A 433 -20.95 6.17 4.93
C ASP A 433 -20.36 5.06 4.06
N ILE A 434 -19.87 3.97 4.65
CA ILE A 434 -19.35 2.81 3.91
C ILE A 434 -20.43 2.19 3.04
N LYS A 435 -21.62 1.94 3.60
CA LYS A 435 -22.78 1.41 2.86
C LYS A 435 -23.19 2.35 1.72
N SER A 436 -23.13 3.66 1.96
CA SER A 436 -23.48 4.66 0.95
C SER A 436 -22.44 4.73 -0.16
N ALA A 437 -21.16 4.77 0.19
CA ALA A 437 -20.05 4.72 -0.78
C ALA A 437 -20.10 3.44 -1.61
N HIS A 438 -20.39 2.28 -1.00
CA HIS A 438 -20.55 1.02 -1.72
C HIS A 438 -21.68 1.08 -2.77
N LYS A 439 -22.84 1.65 -2.42
CA LYS A 439 -23.95 1.86 -3.36
C LYS A 439 -23.62 2.86 -4.48
N LEU A 440 -22.79 3.86 -4.17
CA LEU A 440 -22.33 4.87 -5.13
C LEU A 440 -21.20 4.37 -6.03
N LEU A 441 -20.50 3.29 -5.66
CA LEU A 441 -19.48 2.64 -6.47
C LEU A 441 -20.06 1.36 -7.09
N PRO A 442 -21.07 1.41 -7.98
CA PRO A 442 -21.49 0.21 -8.67
C PRO A 442 -20.31 -0.29 -9.51
N ALA A 443 -20.02 -1.60 -9.41
CA ALA A 443 -19.41 -2.31 -10.51
C ALA A 443 -20.19 -1.91 -11.78
N GLY A 444 -19.47 -1.39 -12.78
CA GLY A 444 -20.04 -0.56 -13.84
C GLY A 444 -21.44 -0.97 -14.31
N GLY A 445 -22.34 0.02 -14.37
CA GLY A 445 -23.61 -0.07 -15.08
C GLY A 445 -24.80 -0.45 -14.22
N ASN A 446 -25.42 0.55 -13.61
CA ASN A 446 -26.88 0.62 -13.57
C ASN A 446 -27.27 2.10 -13.54
N SER A 447 -27.32 2.69 -14.73
CA SER A 447 -28.17 3.85 -14.95
C SER A 447 -29.62 3.39 -14.81
N PRO A 448 -30.51 4.16 -14.17
CA PRO A 448 -31.93 3.81 -14.13
C PRO A 448 -32.52 4.07 -15.52
N GLY A 449 -32.70 2.99 -16.29
CA GLY A 449 -33.45 3.02 -17.55
C GLY A 449 -32.88 2.10 -18.61
N GLY A 450 -33.62 1.04 -18.96
CA GLY A 450 -33.50 0.39 -20.26
C GLY A 450 -33.47 -1.13 -20.27
N ALA A 451 -34.65 -1.71 -20.52
CA ALA A 451 -34.94 -2.94 -21.24
C ALA A 451 -34.48 -4.31 -20.66
N GLU A 452 -35.50 -5.10 -20.32
CA GLU A 452 -35.47 -6.55 -20.19
C GLU A 452 -34.87 -7.23 -21.42
N THR A 453 -33.91 -8.13 -21.22
CA THR A 453 -33.63 -9.20 -22.20
C THR A 453 -33.62 -10.53 -21.48
N ARG A 454 -34.70 -11.29 -21.70
CA ARG A 454 -34.89 -12.68 -21.25
C ARG A 454 -33.74 -13.55 -21.74
N LEU A 455 -33.06 -14.24 -20.82
CA LEU A 455 -32.33 -15.46 -21.12
C LEU A 455 -32.91 -16.63 -20.31
N ARG A 456 -33.35 -17.64 -21.05
CA ARG A 456 -33.93 -18.89 -20.56
C ARG A 456 -32.83 -19.83 -20.07
N GLY A 457 -33.07 -20.47 -18.94
CA GLY A 457 -32.73 -21.88 -18.71
C GLY A 457 -31.32 -22.19 -18.20
N ALA A 458 -31.15 -22.23 -16.88
CA ALA A 458 -30.26 -23.19 -16.21
C ALA A 458 -30.73 -23.44 -14.77
N ARG A 459 -30.75 -24.71 -14.38
CA ARG A 459 -31.37 -25.25 -13.15
C ARG A 459 -30.62 -24.79 -11.89
N ARG A 460 -31.37 -24.32 -10.88
CA ARG A 460 -30.88 -23.98 -9.53
C ARG A 460 -30.73 -25.25 -8.67
N GLY A 461 -29.57 -25.41 -8.03
CA GLY A 461 -29.41 -26.16 -6.79
C GLY A 461 -29.26 -25.18 -5.61
N PRO A 462 -29.53 -25.59 -4.36
CA PRO A 462 -29.66 -24.65 -3.25
C PRO A 462 -28.27 -24.23 -2.73
N THR A 463 -27.94 -22.95 -2.84
CA THR A 463 -26.78 -22.36 -2.16
C THR A 463 -27.22 -21.77 -0.82
N ARG A 464 -26.55 -22.20 0.25
CA ARG A 464 -26.67 -21.65 1.60
C ARG A 464 -26.10 -20.22 1.60
N SER A 465 -26.90 -19.28 2.09
CA SER A 465 -26.52 -17.90 2.36
C SER A 465 -25.52 -17.83 3.52
N GLY A 466 -24.29 -17.44 3.23
CA GLY A 466 -23.33 -16.95 4.21
C GLY A 466 -22.92 -15.55 3.79
N ASP A 467 -23.29 -14.55 4.61
CA ASP A 467 -22.94 -13.14 4.40
C ASP A 467 -21.41 -12.97 4.46
N ALA A 468 -20.76 -12.88 3.31
CA ALA A 468 -19.36 -12.48 3.19
C ALA A 468 -19.30 -10.96 2.98
N THR A 469 -19.25 -10.20 4.07
CA THR A 469 -18.96 -8.75 4.03
C THR A 469 -17.48 -8.54 3.74
N PHE A 470 -17.14 -8.04 2.54
CA PHE A 470 -15.82 -7.50 2.24
C PHE A 470 -15.64 -6.17 3.01
N GLU A 471 -14.71 -6.15 3.96
CA GLU A 471 -14.39 -4.93 4.71
C GLU A 471 -13.38 -4.08 3.96
N ILE A 472 -13.80 -2.87 3.60
CA ILE A 472 -12.90 -1.80 3.18
C ILE A 472 -12.29 -1.22 4.46
N ILE A 473 -11.06 -1.62 4.79
CA ILE A 473 -10.28 -0.95 5.84
C ILE A 473 -9.96 0.45 5.32
N ASN A 474 -10.50 1.45 6.01
CA ASN A 474 -10.37 2.84 5.64
C ASN A 474 -8.95 3.36 5.95
N ILE A 475 -8.08 3.38 4.94
CA ILE A 475 -6.72 3.94 5.02
C ILE A 475 -6.70 5.23 4.23
N THR A 476 -7.51 6.19 4.67
CA THR A 476 -7.69 7.45 3.96
C THR A 476 -6.81 8.57 4.44
N ASN A 477 -6.08 8.36 5.54
CA ASN A 477 -5.24 9.41 6.10
C ASN A 477 -3.79 9.38 5.63
N THR A 478 -3.28 8.31 4.98
CA THR A 478 -1.89 8.21 4.43
C THR A 478 -1.49 9.37 3.51
N ALA A 479 -2.45 10.16 3.01
CA ALA A 479 -2.23 11.32 2.16
C ALA A 479 -1.97 12.65 2.91
N GLN A 480 -1.96 12.70 4.25
CA GLN A 480 -1.58 13.89 5.02
C GLN A 480 -0.10 13.89 5.46
N LEU A 481 0.82 13.53 4.58
CA LEU A 481 2.23 13.88 4.78
C LEU A 481 2.46 15.33 4.33
N PRO A 482 2.92 16.24 5.21
CA PRO A 482 3.28 17.59 4.83
C PRO A 482 4.61 17.54 4.07
N PHE A 483 4.57 17.40 2.75
CA PHE A 483 5.77 17.54 1.92
C PHE A 483 5.78 18.88 1.22
N SER A 484 6.49 19.84 1.83
CA SER A 484 7.18 20.88 1.09
C SER A 484 8.57 20.36 0.71
N LEU A 485 9.02 20.74 -0.49
CA LEU A 485 10.37 21.25 -0.76
C LEU A 485 10.51 21.34 -2.29
N HIS A 486 10.63 22.57 -2.75
CA HIS A 486 11.12 22.92 -4.07
C HIS A 486 12.51 22.32 -4.25
N LEU A 487 12.74 21.67 -5.39
CA LEU A 487 14.08 21.48 -5.94
C LEU A 487 14.03 22.11 -7.32
N GLY A 488 14.68 23.27 -7.44
CA GLY A 488 15.29 23.67 -8.70
C GLY A 488 16.52 22.83 -8.98
#